data_AF-A0AAJ0EFW2-F1
#
_entry.id   AF-A0AAJ0EFW2-F1
#
_cell.length_a   1.000
_cell.length_b   1.000
_cell.length_c   1.000
_cell.angle_alpha   90.00
_cell.angle_beta   90.00
_cell.angle_gamma   90.00
#
_symmetry.space_group_name_H-M   'P 1'
#
loop_
_entity.id
_entity.type
_entity.pdbx_description
1 polymer ?
#
loop_
_entity_poly.entity_id
_entity_poly.type
_entity_poly.pdbx_seq_one_letter_code
_entity_poly.pdbx_strand_id
1 'polypeptide(L)'
;MSSPQTAIPSGSWVLVTGATGHIAAHTTKQFLERGFKVRGTVRDLERARWLTQRVFAVFAERGDLELVHVPDLGAKHAFDEAIKGVSAIAHIASILSFSDDPEEVIPPVVDSIVSILKAAACEPSVQSIVYTSSIAAAVDLSPGKTTHAGPDAWNDEAVEIAWAPPPHAPDHWHMVYQASKVEAEKAMWAFVKKNNPHYAVNVVSPATVSNGYDYPYLWNLRYRFRDTLSLLSHRLRDDVGT
;
A
#
# COMPACT_ATOMS: atom_id res chain seq x y z
N MET A 1 -25.43 18.36 8.76
CA MET A 1 -25.30 17.63 7.48
C MET A 1 -25.50 16.16 7.80
N SER A 2 -26.40 15.47 7.12
CA SER A 2 -26.55 14.02 7.27
C SER A 2 -25.24 13.33 6.90
N SER A 3 -24.81 12.33 7.67
CA SER A 3 -23.64 11.52 7.31
C SER A 3 -23.85 10.94 5.91
N PRO A 4 -22.83 10.95 5.04
CA PRO A 4 -22.94 10.37 3.71
C PRO A 4 -23.34 8.89 3.82
N GLN A 5 -24.18 8.43 2.90
CA GLN A 5 -24.53 7.02 2.82
C GLN A 5 -23.26 6.20 2.54
N THR A 6 -22.95 5.25 3.42
CA THR A 6 -21.77 4.39 3.30
C THR A 6 -22.14 3.06 2.68
N ALA A 7 -21.22 2.48 1.91
CA ALA A 7 -21.41 1.15 1.31
C ALA A 7 -21.48 0.02 2.36
N ILE A 8 -20.94 0.26 3.56
CA ILE A 8 -20.99 -0.66 4.70
C ILE A 8 -21.72 -0.01 5.90
N PRO A 9 -22.36 -0.80 6.78
CA PRO A 9 -22.99 -0.28 7.99
C PRO A 9 -22.02 0.47 8.92
N SER A 10 -22.51 1.48 9.64
CA SER A 10 -21.73 2.12 10.70
C SER A 10 -21.33 1.12 11.78
N GLY A 11 -20.12 1.27 12.35
CA GLY A 11 -19.59 0.33 13.34
C GLY A 11 -19.04 -0.98 12.76
N SER A 12 -19.12 -1.19 11.44
CA SER A 12 -18.49 -2.34 10.78
C SER A 12 -16.97 -2.34 10.94
N TRP A 13 -16.39 -3.54 10.90
CA TRP A 13 -14.95 -3.75 10.85
C TRP A 13 -14.40 -3.49 9.45
N VAL A 14 -13.30 -2.73 9.39
CA VAL A 14 -12.52 -2.48 8.18
C VAL A 14 -11.11 -3.04 8.39
N LEU A 15 -10.67 -3.91 7.48
CA LEU A 15 -9.30 -4.38 7.44
C LEU A 15 -8.42 -3.32 6.77
N VAL A 16 -7.42 -2.80 7.49
CA VAL A 16 -6.41 -1.90 6.92
C VAL A 16 -5.07 -2.61 6.91
N THR A 17 -4.55 -2.95 5.73
CA THR A 17 -3.27 -3.66 5.66
C THR A 17 -2.09 -2.73 5.88
N GLY A 18 -1.10 -3.17 6.65
CA GLY A 18 0.13 -2.42 6.91
C GLY A 18 -0.11 -1.16 7.73
N ALA A 19 -0.88 -1.27 8.82
CA ALA A 19 -1.38 -0.14 9.62
C ALA A 19 -0.31 0.81 10.18
N THR A 20 0.95 0.37 10.24
CA THR A 20 2.10 1.21 10.63
C THR A 20 2.58 2.14 9.51
N GLY A 21 2.18 1.90 8.26
CA GLY A 21 2.57 2.69 7.10
C GLY A 21 1.95 4.09 7.11
N HIS A 22 2.58 5.05 6.44
CA HIS A 22 2.16 6.44 6.47
C HIS A 22 0.69 6.65 6.01
N ILE A 23 0.36 6.19 4.81
CA ILE A 23 -1.01 6.27 4.25
C ILE A 23 -1.98 5.45 5.10
N ALA A 24 -1.55 4.27 5.56
CA ALA A 24 -2.37 3.35 6.33
C ALA A 24 -2.73 3.89 7.73
N ALA A 25 -1.82 4.57 8.41
CA ALA A 25 -2.07 5.20 9.70
C ALA A 25 -3.09 6.35 9.57
N HIS A 26 -2.96 7.19 8.52
CA HIS A 26 -3.95 8.23 8.23
C HIS A 26 -5.31 7.62 7.88
N THR A 27 -5.34 6.56 7.08
CA THR A 27 -6.57 5.85 6.72
C THR A 27 -7.24 5.24 7.94
N THR A 28 -6.46 4.60 8.82
CA THR A 28 -6.91 4.04 10.10
C THR A 28 -7.58 5.12 10.95
N LYS A 29 -6.91 6.27 11.12
CA LYS A 29 -7.48 7.41 11.84
C LYS A 29 -8.82 7.84 11.25
N GLN A 30 -8.91 7.99 9.93
CA GLN A 30 -10.12 8.46 9.26
C GLN A 30 -11.31 7.48 9.41
N PHE A 31 -11.07 6.17 9.45
CA PHE A 31 -12.11 5.18 9.72
C PHE A 31 -12.58 5.25 11.18
N LEU A 32 -11.64 5.27 12.12
CA LEU A 32 -11.92 5.36 13.57
C LEU A 32 -12.72 6.62 13.93
N GLU A 33 -12.32 7.79 13.40
CA GLU A 33 -13.02 9.06 13.62
C GLU A 33 -14.44 9.10 13.04
N ARG A 34 -14.72 8.25 12.04
CA ARG A 34 -16.05 8.11 11.43
C ARG A 34 -16.91 7.03 12.12
N GLY A 35 -16.43 6.43 13.20
CA GLY A 35 -17.16 5.41 13.97
C GLY A 35 -17.12 4.02 13.34
N PHE A 36 -16.15 3.73 12.47
CA PHE A 36 -15.84 2.36 12.05
C PHE A 36 -14.82 1.74 12.98
N LYS A 37 -14.79 0.41 13.00
CA LYS A 37 -13.74 -0.34 13.69
C LYS A 37 -12.64 -0.71 12.71
N VAL A 38 -11.39 -0.74 13.17
CA VAL A 38 -10.25 -1.05 12.33
C VAL A 38 -9.51 -2.27 12.84
N ARG A 39 -9.36 -3.25 11.97
CA ARG A 39 -8.37 -4.33 12.14
C ARG A 39 -7.15 -3.98 11.31
N GLY A 40 -6.05 -3.63 11.96
CA GLY A 40 -4.80 -3.25 11.30
C GLY A 40 -3.85 -4.44 11.16
N THR A 41 -3.41 -4.78 9.94
CA THR A 41 -2.36 -5.81 9.79
C THR A 41 -0.98 -5.20 10.01
N VAL A 42 -0.11 -5.94 10.69
CA VAL A 42 1.27 -5.54 10.97
C VAL A 42 2.22 -6.73 10.85
N ARG A 43 3.46 -6.46 10.44
CA ARG A 43 4.52 -7.49 10.32
C ARG A 43 5.08 -7.95 11.66
N ASP A 44 5.01 -7.10 12.67
CA ASP A 44 5.53 -7.36 14.01
C ASP A 44 4.62 -6.63 15.00
N LEU A 45 3.91 -7.42 15.82
CA LEU A 45 2.94 -6.91 16.78
C LEU A 45 3.62 -6.04 17.85
N GLU A 46 4.76 -6.50 18.40
CA GLU A 46 5.49 -5.79 19.45
C GLU A 46 5.97 -4.42 18.97
N ARG A 47 6.56 -4.36 17.78
CA ARG A 47 7.00 -3.10 17.16
C ARG A 47 5.85 -2.18 16.81
N ALA A 48 4.63 -2.70 16.64
CA ALA A 48 3.45 -1.92 16.31
C ALA A 48 2.62 -1.49 17.53
N ARG A 49 2.96 -1.91 18.75
CA ARG A 49 2.19 -1.60 19.98
C ARG A 49 1.98 -0.11 20.21
N TRP A 50 2.87 0.75 19.71
CA TRP A 50 2.69 2.20 19.81
C TRP A 50 1.41 2.71 19.14
N LEU A 51 0.87 2.00 18.14
CA LEU A 51 -0.42 2.34 17.52
C LEU A 51 -1.55 2.22 18.55
N THR A 52 -1.64 1.10 19.26
CA THR A 52 -2.71 0.82 20.22
C THR A 52 -2.45 1.39 21.61
N GLN A 53 -1.21 1.69 21.97
CA GLN A 53 -0.86 2.20 23.31
C GLN A 53 -0.65 3.71 23.36
N ARG A 54 -0.49 4.38 22.21
CA ARG A 54 -0.19 5.82 22.16
C ARG A 54 -1.07 6.53 21.14
N VAL A 55 -0.92 6.20 19.86
CA VAL A 55 -1.49 7.03 18.79
C VAL A 55 -3.02 6.88 18.69
N PHE A 56 -3.54 5.67 18.91
CA PHE A 56 -4.97 5.36 18.87
C PHE A 56 -5.44 4.69 20.16
N ALA A 57 -4.81 5.03 21.31
CA ALA A 57 -5.09 4.39 22.60
C ALA A 57 -6.58 4.41 22.97
N VAL A 58 -7.23 5.58 22.83
CA VAL A 58 -8.66 5.74 23.13
C VAL A 58 -9.55 4.82 22.28
N PHE A 59 -9.19 4.58 21.02
CA PHE A 59 -9.94 3.67 20.15
C PHE A 59 -9.66 2.20 20.49
N ALA A 60 -8.42 1.86 20.82
CA ALA A 60 -8.06 0.52 21.26
C ALA A 60 -8.76 0.15 22.58
N GLU A 61 -8.82 1.05 23.56
CA GLU A 61 -9.52 0.86 24.84
C GLU A 61 -11.02 0.63 24.68
N ARG A 62 -11.63 1.24 23.66
CA ARG A 62 -13.05 1.03 23.31
C ARG A 62 -13.31 -0.28 22.58
N GLY A 63 -12.26 -0.99 22.14
CA GLY A 63 -12.38 -2.16 21.27
C GLY A 63 -12.72 -1.82 19.83
N ASP A 64 -12.41 -0.59 19.38
CA ASP A 64 -12.61 -0.13 18.00
C ASP A 64 -11.36 -0.33 17.13
N LEU A 65 -10.20 -0.63 17.74
CA LEU A 65 -8.94 -0.92 17.03
C LEU A 65 -8.32 -2.21 17.55
N GLU A 66 -7.97 -3.11 16.64
CA GLU A 66 -7.12 -4.28 16.94
C GLU A 66 -6.02 -4.45 15.90
N LEU A 67 -4.91 -5.07 16.31
CA LEU A 67 -3.79 -5.40 15.41
C LEU A 67 -3.70 -6.90 15.22
N VAL A 68 -3.49 -7.32 13.98
CA VAL A 68 -3.31 -8.73 13.60
C VAL A 68 -1.98 -8.92 12.89
N HIS A 69 -1.35 -10.07 13.14
CA HIS A 69 -0.04 -10.39 12.60
C HIS A 69 -0.16 -10.94 11.17
N VAL A 70 0.45 -10.25 10.20
CA VAL A 70 0.63 -10.71 8.82
C VAL A 70 2.09 -10.40 8.43
N PRO A 71 3.02 -11.36 8.62
CA PRO A 71 4.44 -11.12 8.43
C PRO A 71 4.85 -11.04 6.96
N ASP A 72 4.14 -11.78 6.10
CA ASP A 72 4.37 -11.87 4.67
C ASP A 72 3.04 -11.73 3.93
N LEU A 73 2.97 -10.76 3.02
CA LEU A 73 1.76 -10.45 2.26
C LEU A 73 1.59 -11.39 1.05
N GLY A 74 2.70 -11.90 0.49
CA GLY A 74 2.71 -12.81 -0.66
C GLY A 74 2.47 -14.27 -0.26
N ALA A 75 2.54 -14.58 1.03
CA ALA A 75 2.28 -15.94 1.52
C ALA A 75 0.86 -16.41 1.20
N LYS A 76 0.75 -17.70 0.88
CA LYS A 76 -0.55 -18.36 0.75
C LYS A 76 -1.28 -18.29 2.09
N HIS A 77 -2.57 -17.96 2.08
CA HIS A 77 -3.40 -17.82 3.28
C HIS A 77 -2.96 -16.70 4.24
N ALA A 78 -2.17 -15.72 3.77
CA ALA A 78 -1.66 -14.62 4.58
C ALA A 78 -2.76 -13.81 5.31
N PHE A 79 -3.95 -13.73 4.71
CA PHE A 79 -5.04 -12.87 5.20
C PHE A 79 -6.23 -13.65 5.78
N ASP A 80 -6.20 -14.98 5.80
CA ASP A 80 -7.36 -15.82 6.15
C ASP A 80 -7.89 -15.52 7.56
N GLU A 81 -7.02 -15.29 8.54
CA GLU A 81 -7.44 -14.87 9.88
C GLU A 81 -7.80 -13.39 9.94
N ALA A 82 -7.04 -12.55 9.22
CA ALA A 82 -7.22 -11.10 9.25
C ALA A 82 -8.57 -10.67 8.66
N ILE A 83 -9.13 -11.43 7.73
CA ILE A 83 -10.33 -11.03 7.00
C ILE A 83 -11.65 -11.37 7.71
N LYS A 84 -11.63 -12.28 8.70
CA LYS A 84 -12.85 -12.83 9.31
C LYS A 84 -13.76 -11.74 9.88
N GLY A 85 -14.98 -11.64 9.37
CA GLY A 85 -16.00 -10.70 9.85
C GLY A 85 -15.75 -9.22 9.52
N VAL A 86 -14.84 -8.88 8.60
CA VAL A 86 -14.67 -7.50 8.13
C VAL A 86 -15.63 -7.20 6.97
N SER A 87 -16.23 -6.01 6.98
CA SER A 87 -17.14 -5.58 5.92
C SER A 87 -16.44 -4.90 4.74
N ALA A 88 -15.25 -4.33 4.97
CA ALA A 88 -14.45 -3.72 3.91
C ALA A 88 -12.96 -3.90 4.14
N ILE A 89 -12.19 -3.72 3.07
CA ILE A 89 -10.74 -3.86 3.07
C ILE A 89 -10.14 -2.62 2.41
N ALA A 90 -9.22 -1.95 3.11
CA ALA A 90 -8.27 -1.03 2.53
C ALA A 90 -6.92 -1.73 2.40
N HIS A 91 -6.62 -2.27 1.22
CA HIS A 91 -5.35 -2.91 0.94
C HIS A 91 -4.31 -1.84 0.56
N ILE A 92 -3.52 -1.42 1.54
CA ILE A 92 -2.54 -0.33 1.44
C ILE A 92 -1.11 -0.87 1.53
N ALA A 93 -0.90 -1.96 2.25
CA ALA A 93 0.40 -2.60 2.33
C ALA A 93 0.85 -3.08 0.95
N SER A 94 2.06 -2.70 0.57
CA SER A 94 2.76 -3.20 -0.60
C SER A 94 4.14 -3.66 -0.16
N ILE A 95 4.63 -4.72 -0.79
CA ILE A 95 6.05 -5.05 -0.74
C ILE A 95 6.76 -3.91 -1.48
N LEU A 96 7.70 -3.27 -0.80
CA LEU A 96 8.54 -2.20 -1.37
C LEU A 96 9.96 -2.74 -1.39
N SER A 97 10.44 -3.02 -2.60
CA SER A 97 11.82 -3.41 -2.88
C SER A 97 12.41 -2.40 -3.85
N PHE A 98 13.71 -2.12 -3.68
CA PHE A 98 14.51 -1.30 -4.57
C PHE A 98 15.53 -2.15 -5.32
N SER A 99 15.25 -3.45 -5.45
CA SER A 99 16.00 -4.35 -6.33
C SER A 99 15.77 -3.95 -7.79
N ASP A 100 16.79 -4.15 -8.61
CA ASP A 100 16.74 -4.06 -10.06
C ASP A 100 16.32 -5.38 -10.71
N ASP A 101 16.17 -6.47 -9.94
CA ASP A 101 15.67 -7.75 -10.44
C ASP A 101 14.12 -7.78 -10.45
N PRO A 102 13.46 -7.82 -11.62
CA PRO A 102 12.00 -7.93 -11.71
C PRO A 102 11.44 -9.21 -11.07
N GLU A 103 12.18 -10.33 -11.09
CA GLU A 103 11.75 -11.61 -10.51
C GLU A 103 11.68 -11.56 -8.97
N GLU A 104 12.49 -10.71 -8.35
CA GLU A 104 12.48 -10.51 -6.89
C GLU A 104 11.36 -9.58 -6.43
N VAL A 105 10.86 -8.69 -7.30
CA VAL A 105 9.95 -7.60 -6.91
C VAL A 105 8.53 -7.83 -7.40
N ILE A 106 8.35 -8.17 -8.67
CA ILE A 106 7.03 -8.15 -9.32
C ILE A 106 6.15 -9.31 -8.82
N PRO A 107 6.60 -10.58 -8.80
CA PRO A 107 5.75 -11.69 -8.38
C PRO A 107 5.22 -11.54 -6.94
N PRO A 108 6.03 -11.16 -5.93
CA PRO A 108 5.50 -10.97 -4.57
C PRO A 108 4.44 -9.85 -4.47
N VAL A 109 4.58 -8.77 -5.23
CA VAL A 109 3.60 -7.65 -5.24
C VAL A 109 2.28 -8.10 -5.88
N VAL A 110 2.36 -8.84 -6.99
CA VAL A 110 1.20 -9.43 -7.67
C VAL A 110 0.51 -10.46 -6.75
N ASP A 111 1.28 -11.35 -6.13
CA ASP A 111 0.75 -12.38 -5.24
C ASP A 111 0.07 -11.77 -4.02
N SER A 112 0.59 -10.66 -3.48
CA SER A 112 -0.04 -9.94 -2.36
C SER A 112 -1.48 -9.51 -2.67
N ILE A 113 -1.70 -8.84 -3.81
CA ILE A 113 -3.04 -8.37 -4.17
C ILE A 113 -3.96 -9.53 -4.56
N VAL A 114 -3.46 -10.55 -5.25
CA VAL A 114 -4.25 -11.74 -5.59
C VAL A 114 -4.63 -12.54 -4.34
N SER A 115 -3.73 -12.66 -3.37
CA SER A 115 -3.95 -13.37 -2.10
C SER A 115 -5.09 -12.74 -1.31
N ILE A 116 -5.09 -11.40 -1.15
CA ILE A 116 -6.16 -10.73 -0.41
C ILE A 116 -7.51 -10.76 -1.13
N LEU A 117 -7.53 -10.68 -2.47
CA LEU A 117 -8.74 -10.85 -3.27
C LEU A 117 -9.35 -12.25 -3.11
N LYS A 118 -8.51 -13.29 -3.11
CA LYS A 118 -8.93 -14.67 -2.86
C LYS A 118 -9.48 -14.83 -1.45
N ALA A 119 -8.79 -14.32 -0.44
CA ALA A 119 -9.26 -14.38 0.95
C ALA A 119 -10.62 -13.66 1.09
N ALA A 120 -10.80 -12.51 0.46
CA ALA A 120 -12.05 -11.76 0.47
C ALA A 120 -13.20 -12.52 -0.19
N ALA A 121 -12.92 -13.27 -1.25
CA ALA A 121 -13.93 -14.09 -1.93
C ALA A 121 -14.45 -15.22 -1.03
N CYS A 122 -13.64 -15.65 -0.05
CA CYS A 122 -14.02 -16.64 0.95
C CYS A 122 -14.73 -16.04 2.17
N GLU A 123 -14.84 -14.72 2.29
CA GLU A 123 -15.48 -14.03 3.41
C GLU A 123 -16.75 -13.29 2.93
N PRO A 124 -17.95 -13.86 3.12
CA PRO A 124 -19.21 -13.30 2.62
C PRO A 124 -19.54 -11.91 3.19
N SER A 125 -18.99 -11.55 4.35
CA SER A 125 -19.24 -10.25 4.97
C SER A 125 -18.52 -9.10 4.26
N VAL A 126 -17.49 -9.36 3.45
CA VAL A 126 -16.79 -8.34 2.67
C VAL A 126 -17.68 -7.83 1.55
N GLN A 127 -17.89 -6.50 1.52
CA GLN A 127 -18.72 -5.81 0.54
C GLN A 127 -17.91 -4.91 -0.39
N SER A 128 -16.75 -4.42 0.07
CA SER A 128 -15.92 -3.50 -0.71
C SER A 128 -14.44 -3.66 -0.39
N ILE A 129 -13.61 -3.58 -1.44
CA ILE A 129 -12.15 -3.51 -1.36
C ILE A 129 -11.70 -2.23 -2.03
N VAL A 130 -10.80 -1.50 -1.38
CA VAL A 130 -10.06 -0.39 -1.96
C VAL A 130 -8.60 -0.78 -2.00
N TYR A 131 -8.02 -0.82 -3.19
CA TYR A 131 -6.59 -1.04 -3.39
C TYR A 131 -5.86 0.30 -3.53
N THR A 132 -4.79 0.49 -2.77
CA THR A 132 -3.88 1.62 -2.97
C THR A 132 -2.82 1.22 -3.99
N SER A 133 -3.06 1.59 -5.24
CA SER A 133 -2.10 1.52 -6.32
C SER A 133 -1.15 2.73 -6.26
N SER A 134 -0.66 3.20 -7.40
CA SER A 134 0.15 4.40 -7.54
C SER A 134 -0.09 4.98 -8.93
N ILE A 135 0.11 6.29 -9.08
CA ILE A 135 0.12 6.92 -10.41
C ILE A 135 1.15 6.23 -11.35
N ALA A 136 2.20 5.60 -10.80
CA ALA A 136 3.17 4.78 -11.51
C ALA A 136 2.55 3.65 -12.36
N ALA A 137 1.35 3.18 -12.04
CA ALA A 137 0.63 2.19 -12.84
C ALA A 137 0.08 2.77 -14.15
N ALA A 138 -0.12 4.08 -14.20
CA ALA A 138 -0.72 4.79 -15.34
C ALA A 138 0.27 5.65 -16.11
N VAL A 139 1.30 6.19 -15.45
CA VAL A 139 2.25 7.14 -16.05
C VAL A 139 3.70 6.78 -15.76
N ASP A 140 4.58 7.02 -16.74
CA ASP A 140 6.02 7.02 -16.53
C ASP A 140 6.43 8.24 -15.69
N LEU A 141 7.11 7.97 -14.58
CA LEU A 141 7.59 8.95 -13.61
C LEU A 141 8.97 9.53 -13.94
N SER A 142 9.57 9.12 -15.07
CA SER A 142 10.83 9.64 -15.57
C SER A 142 10.77 11.16 -15.83
N PRO A 143 11.80 11.93 -15.42
CA PRO A 143 11.82 13.37 -15.63
C PRO A 143 11.63 13.77 -17.10
N GLY A 144 10.77 14.76 -17.34
CA GLY A 144 10.57 15.33 -18.68
C GLY A 144 9.65 14.54 -19.61
N LYS A 145 9.14 13.37 -19.18
CA LYS A 145 8.09 12.67 -19.94
C LYS A 145 6.72 13.29 -19.64
N THR A 146 5.94 13.51 -20.70
CA THR A 146 4.53 13.90 -20.60
C THR A 146 3.69 12.73 -21.07
N THR A 147 2.79 12.25 -20.21
CA THR A 147 1.93 11.10 -20.48
C THR A 147 0.48 11.47 -20.14
N HIS A 148 -0.46 10.76 -20.74
CA HIS A 148 -1.86 10.90 -20.39
C HIS A 148 -2.13 10.16 -19.07
N ALA A 149 -2.68 10.86 -18.08
CA ALA A 149 -3.21 10.25 -16.86
C ALA A 149 -4.73 10.15 -16.97
N GLY A 150 -5.23 8.94 -17.11
CA GLY A 150 -6.67 8.63 -17.22
C GLY A 150 -6.99 7.26 -16.63
N PRO A 151 -8.28 6.93 -16.39
CA PRO A 151 -8.69 5.63 -15.87
C PRO A 151 -8.34 4.44 -16.79
N ASP A 152 -8.05 4.70 -18.05
CA ASP A 152 -7.65 3.76 -19.10
C ASP A 152 -6.15 3.79 -19.42
N ALA A 153 -5.38 4.66 -18.73
CA ALA A 153 -3.94 4.78 -18.94
C ALA A 153 -3.17 3.67 -18.22
N TRP A 154 -2.18 3.11 -18.92
CA TRP A 154 -1.29 2.07 -18.40
C TRP A 154 0.16 2.40 -18.75
N ASN A 155 1.05 2.22 -17.78
CA ASN A 155 2.49 2.40 -17.96
C ASN A 155 3.15 1.11 -18.50
N ASP A 156 2.70 0.65 -19.67
CA ASP A 156 3.17 -0.60 -20.29
C ASP A 156 4.64 -0.55 -20.69
N GLU A 157 5.14 0.65 -21.03
CA GLU A 157 6.55 0.88 -21.32
C GLU A 157 7.45 0.52 -20.12
N ALA A 158 7.03 0.84 -18.88
CA ALA A 158 7.80 0.45 -17.70
C ALA A 158 7.88 -1.07 -17.53
N VAL A 159 6.83 -1.81 -17.90
CA VAL A 159 6.83 -3.28 -17.87
C VAL A 159 7.80 -3.82 -18.91
N GLU A 160 7.73 -3.33 -20.14
CA GLU A 160 8.66 -3.74 -21.21
C GLU A 160 10.12 -3.47 -20.84
N ILE A 161 10.41 -2.30 -20.26
CA ILE A 161 11.76 -1.94 -19.82
C ILE A 161 12.18 -2.84 -18.66
N ALA A 162 11.35 -3.01 -17.63
CA ALA A 162 11.69 -3.80 -16.44
C ALA A 162 12.14 -5.23 -16.78
N TRP A 163 11.47 -5.87 -17.75
CA TRP A 163 11.75 -7.24 -18.20
C TRP A 163 12.74 -7.35 -19.37
N ALA A 164 13.28 -6.23 -19.88
CA ALA A 164 14.26 -6.25 -20.97
C ALA A 164 15.56 -6.97 -20.55
N PRO A 165 16.28 -7.63 -21.47
CA PRO A 165 17.56 -8.24 -21.13
C PRO A 165 18.63 -7.19 -20.79
N PRO A 166 19.64 -7.54 -19.97
CA PRO A 166 20.75 -6.64 -19.63
C PRO A 166 21.57 -6.21 -20.86
N PRO A 167 22.32 -5.10 -20.79
CA PRO A 167 22.60 -4.30 -19.58
C PRO A 167 21.47 -3.33 -19.22
N HIS A 168 21.25 -3.19 -17.91
CA HIS A 168 20.27 -2.26 -17.34
C HIS A 168 20.88 -0.89 -17.03
N ALA A 169 20.05 0.15 -17.05
CA ALA A 169 20.44 1.47 -16.57
C ALA A 169 20.66 1.46 -15.04
N PRO A 170 21.50 2.34 -14.47
CA PRO A 170 21.75 2.37 -13.02
C PRO A 170 20.50 2.59 -12.14
N ASP A 171 19.45 3.15 -12.72
CA ASP A 171 18.17 3.48 -12.10
C ASP A 171 17.05 2.50 -12.49
N HIS A 172 17.40 1.31 -13.02
CA HIS A 172 16.45 0.29 -13.47
C HIS A 172 15.43 -0.15 -12.40
N TRP A 173 15.80 -0.11 -11.13
CA TRP A 173 14.89 -0.36 -10.01
C TRP A 173 13.63 0.52 -10.05
N HIS A 174 13.71 1.74 -10.62
CA HIS A 174 12.53 2.61 -10.81
C HIS A 174 11.54 1.99 -11.80
N MET A 175 12.03 1.38 -12.89
CA MET A 175 11.19 0.71 -13.88
C MET A 175 10.61 -0.57 -13.29
N VAL A 176 11.39 -1.34 -12.53
CA VAL A 176 10.91 -2.52 -11.81
C VAL A 176 9.82 -2.14 -10.80
N TYR A 177 9.98 -1.06 -10.04
CA TYR A 177 8.93 -0.56 -9.14
C TYR A 177 7.66 -0.17 -9.92
N GLN A 178 7.79 0.61 -11.00
CA GLN A 178 6.66 1.03 -11.82
C GLN A 178 5.92 -0.17 -12.42
N ALA A 179 6.67 -1.12 -13.02
CA ALA A 179 6.15 -2.37 -13.56
C ALA A 179 5.41 -3.19 -12.50
N SER A 180 5.93 -3.28 -11.27
CA SER A 180 5.25 -3.98 -10.17
C SER A 180 3.86 -3.40 -9.86
N LYS A 181 3.67 -2.08 -10.03
CA LYS A 181 2.38 -1.41 -9.83
C LYS A 181 1.43 -1.68 -10.99
N VAL A 182 1.93 -1.62 -12.22
CA VAL A 182 1.17 -1.94 -13.44
C VAL A 182 0.66 -3.38 -13.36
N GLU A 183 1.54 -4.34 -13.13
CA GLU A 183 1.20 -5.76 -13.15
C GLU A 183 0.30 -6.16 -11.99
N ALA A 184 0.51 -5.61 -10.79
CA ALA A 184 -0.37 -5.89 -9.66
C ALA A 184 -1.80 -5.36 -9.91
N GLU A 185 -1.94 -4.16 -10.45
CA GLU A 185 -3.25 -3.59 -10.75
C GLU A 185 -3.93 -4.34 -11.92
N LYS A 186 -3.18 -4.72 -12.97
CA LYS A 186 -3.70 -5.58 -14.05
C LYS A 186 -4.13 -6.95 -13.52
N ALA A 187 -3.36 -7.57 -12.64
CA ALA A 187 -3.70 -8.85 -12.03
C ALA A 187 -4.96 -8.75 -11.16
N MET A 188 -5.12 -7.64 -10.42
CA MET A 188 -6.33 -7.34 -9.66
C MET A 188 -7.56 -7.27 -10.57
N TRP A 189 -7.50 -6.46 -11.64
CA TRP A 189 -8.62 -6.34 -12.59
C TRP A 189 -8.91 -7.63 -13.36
N ALA A 190 -7.87 -8.38 -13.73
CA ALA A 190 -8.01 -9.69 -14.35
C ALA A 190 -8.71 -10.68 -13.40
N PHE A 191 -8.37 -10.66 -12.11
CA PHE A 191 -9.07 -11.47 -11.09
C PHE A 191 -10.54 -11.07 -10.99
N VAL A 192 -10.84 -9.77 -10.88
CA VAL A 192 -12.23 -9.29 -10.75
C VAL A 192 -13.06 -9.69 -11.97
N LYS A 193 -12.54 -9.46 -13.17
CA LYS A 193 -13.21 -9.83 -14.44
C LYS A 193 -13.44 -11.34 -14.55
N LYS A 194 -12.46 -12.16 -14.15
CA LYS A 194 -12.53 -13.62 -14.27
C LYS A 194 -13.47 -14.24 -13.25
N ASN A 195 -13.47 -13.76 -12.01
CA ASN A 195 -14.14 -14.42 -10.89
C ASN A 195 -15.48 -13.78 -10.52
N ASN A 196 -15.75 -12.55 -10.97
CA ASN A 196 -16.96 -11.79 -10.64
C ASN A 196 -17.33 -11.88 -9.15
N PRO A 197 -16.44 -11.41 -8.24
CA PRO A 197 -16.65 -11.54 -6.80
C PRO A 197 -17.88 -10.77 -6.31
N HIS A 198 -18.41 -11.15 -5.15
CA HIS A 198 -19.59 -10.51 -4.55
C HIS A 198 -19.34 -9.10 -4.00
N TYR A 199 -18.07 -8.70 -3.88
CA TYR A 199 -17.66 -7.39 -3.39
C TYR A 199 -17.28 -6.43 -4.52
N ALA A 200 -17.45 -5.13 -4.28
CA ALA A 200 -16.94 -4.09 -5.16
C ALA A 200 -15.42 -3.92 -5.00
N VAL A 201 -14.73 -3.54 -6.07
CA VAL A 201 -13.29 -3.20 -6.05
C VAL A 201 -13.09 -1.81 -6.61
N ASN A 202 -12.37 -0.97 -5.87
CA ASN A 202 -11.97 0.37 -6.28
C ASN A 202 -10.46 0.54 -6.11
N VAL A 203 -9.87 1.44 -6.89
CA VAL A 203 -8.45 1.78 -6.83
C VAL A 203 -8.29 3.25 -6.47
N VAL A 204 -7.35 3.53 -5.58
CA VAL A 204 -6.80 4.87 -5.39
C VAL A 204 -5.36 4.84 -5.88
N SER A 205 -4.99 5.78 -6.75
CA SER A 205 -3.65 5.86 -7.36
C SER A 205 -2.97 7.17 -6.94
N PRO A 206 -2.37 7.24 -5.75
CA PRO A 206 -1.66 8.43 -5.31
C PRO A 206 -0.44 8.71 -6.20
N ALA A 207 -0.19 9.99 -6.44
CA ALA A 207 1.12 10.49 -6.88
C ALA A 207 2.05 10.62 -5.67
N THR A 208 2.81 11.70 -5.57
CA THR A 208 3.60 12.00 -4.37
C THR A 208 2.68 12.29 -3.19
N VAL A 209 2.86 11.53 -2.09
CA VAL A 209 2.16 11.78 -0.83
C VAL A 209 3.06 12.62 0.08
N SER A 210 2.71 13.88 0.26
CA SER A 210 3.33 14.81 1.22
C SER A 210 2.37 15.12 2.36
N ASN A 211 2.89 15.40 3.56
CA ASN A 211 2.05 15.72 4.72
C ASN A 211 2.27 17.16 5.23
N GLY A 212 1.22 17.76 5.79
CA GLY A 212 1.30 18.89 6.71
C GLY A 212 1.63 18.40 8.14
N TYR A 213 2.39 19.22 8.88
CA TYR A 213 3.12 18.87 10.11
C TYR A 213 2.28 18.64 11.38
N ASP A 214 1.33 17.70 11.43
CA ASP A 214 0.42 17.60 12.61
C ASP A 214 0.71 16.50 13.65
N TYR A 215 1.68 15.59 13.46
CA TYR A 215 1.96 14.52 14.46
C TYR A 215 3.44 14.18 14.64
N PRO A 216 4.09 14.60 15.76
CA PRO A 216 5.50 14.28 16.03
C PRO A 216 5.77 12.78 16.31
N TYR A 217 4.76 11.97 16.58
CA TYR A 217 4.95 10.52 16.85
C TYR A 217 5.10 9.67 15.59
N LEU A 218 4.58 10.13 14.44
CA LEU A 218 4.84 9.51 13.13
C LEU A 218 6.27 9.82 12.62
N TRP A 219 6.98 10.73 13.27
CA TRP A 219 8.36 11.12 12.94
C TRP A 219 9.34 9.94 13.10
N ASN A 220 9.11 9.03 14.05
CA ASN A 220 10.03 7.94 14.35
C ASN A 220 10.05 6.81 13.29
N LEU A 221 9.14 6.80 12.32
CA LEU A 221 9.25 5.91 11.16
C LEU A 221 10.35 6.33 10.17
N ARG A 222 10.94 7.54 10.33
CA ARG A 222 11.94 8.08 9.40
C ARG A 222 13.38 7.61 9.66
N TYR A 223 13.64 6.86 10.73
CA TYR A 223 15.01 6.43 11.09
C TYR A 223 15.63 5.36 10.17
N ARG A 224 14.95 4.91 9.11
CA ARG A 224 15.56 4.03 8.08
C ARG A 224 15.83 4.70 6.72
N PHE A 225 15.56 6.00 6.56
CA PHE A 225 15.82 6.73 5.31
C PHE A 225 17.08 7.61 5.35
N ARG A 226 17.74 7.74 6.51
CA ARG A 226 18.87 8.68 6.67
C ARG A 226 20.22 8.12 6.20
N ASP A 227 20.35 6.80 6.06
CA ASP A 227 21.66 6.18 5.81
C ASP A 227 22.08 6.17 4.34
N THR A 228 21.19 6.49 3.40
CA THR A 228 21.53 6.60 1.97
C THR A 228 21.86 8.04 1.54
N LEU A 229 21.41 9.05 2.29
CA LEU A 229 21.61 10.46 1.95
C LEU A 229 22.86 11.09 2.58
N SER A 230 23.43 10.51 3.65
CA SER A 230 24.70 11.04 4.20
C SER A 230 25.93 10.63 3.38
N LEU A 231 25.82 9.64 2.49
CA LEU A 231 26.90 9.23 1.59
C LEU A 231 27.01 10.13 0.34
N LEU A 232 25.97 10.88 0.01
CA LEU A 232 25.96 11.83 -1.12
C LEU A 232 26.37 13.26 -0.72
N SER A 233 26.28 13.64 0.56
CA SER A 233 26.70 14.97 1.02
C SER A 233 28.20 15.12 1.25
N HIS A 234 28.97 14.02 1.26
CA HIS A 234 30.42 14.04 1.46
C HIS A 234 31.24 14.04 0.16
N ARG A 235 30.61 13.92 -1.02
CA ARG A 235 31.31 13.89 -2.31
C ARG A 235 31.16 15.15 -3.17
N LEU A 236 30.49 16.17 -2.65
CA LEU A 236 30.20 17.43 -3.37
C LEU A 236 30.85 18.66 -2.71
N ARG A 237 31.85 18.48 -1.83
CA ARG A 237 32.54 19.60 -1.16
C ARG A 237 34.01 19.79 -1.53
N ASP A 238 34.58 18.96 -2.39
CA ASP A 238 36.01 19.04 -2.73
C ASP A 238 36.31 19.59 -4.13
N ASP A 239 35.32 20.13 -4.86
CA ASP A 239 35.49 20.56 -6.26
C ASP A 239 35.02 21.99 -6.58
N VAL A 240 35.15 22.92 -5.64
CA VAL A 240 35.10 24.36 -5.96
C VAL A 240 36.19 25.09 -5.20
N GLY A 241 37.36 25.19 -5.82
CA GLY A 241 38.42 26.09 -5.40
C GLY A 241 38.13 27.53 -5.82
N THR A 242 38.31 28.45 -4.86
CA THR A 242 38.94 29.77 -5.03
C THR A 242 39.70 30.08 -3.76
#